data_AF-A0A950LM45-F1
#
_entry.id   AF-A0A950LM45-F1
#
_cell.length_a   1.000
_cell.length_b   1.000
_cell.length_c   1.000
_cell.angle_alpha   90.00
_cell.angle_beta   90.00
_cell.angle_gamma   90.00
#
_symmetry.space_group_name_H-M   'P 1'
#
loop_
_entity.id
_entity.type
_entity.pdbx_description
1 polymer ?
#
loop_
_entity_poly.entity_id
_entity_poly.type
_entity_poly.pdbx_seq_one_letter_code
_entity_poly.pdbx_strand_id
1 'polypeptide(L)'
;MWRFLHVIAIGALIASAAYVYSVKYQTIYASEQIVKTRHLINRERDSIGLLRAEYAHLVRPDRLQTLADQQLDMQPLALNQIVKPEDLPERAAKVDSIGRKLESLGLLGQSATPSAGAAGGATPSVR
;
A
#
# COMPACT_ATOMS: atom_id res chain seq x y z
N MET A 1 -38.81 -33.06 53.95
CA MET A 1 -37.47 -33.04 53.31
C MET A 1 -37.50 -33.36 51.82
N TRP A 2 -38.10 -34.49 51.39
CA TRP A 2 -38.07 -34.95 49.98
C TRP A 2 -38.65 -33.98 48.94
N ARG A 3 -39.65 -33.19 49.33
CA ARG A 3 -40.26 -32.14 48.47
C ARG A 3 -39.26 -31.05 48.06
N PHE A 4 -38.33 -30.67 48.95
CA PHE A 4 -37.27 -29.71 48.62
C PHE A 4 -36.29 -30.27 47.59
N LEU A 5 -35.96 -31.56 47.72
CA LEU A 5 -35.07 -32.25 46.77
C LEU A 5 -35.68 -32.30 45.37
N HIS A 6 -36.99 -32.54 45.25
CA HIS A 6 -37.70 -32.45 43.97
C HIS A 6 -37.68 -31.04 43.37
N VAL A 7 -37.88 -29.99 44.17
CA VAL A 7 -37.83 -28.60 43.68
C VAL A 7 -36.45 -28.25 43.15
N ILE A 8 -35.39 -28.66 43.86
CA ILE A 8 -34.01 -28.46 43.39
C ILE A 8 -33.76 -29.24 42.11
N ALA A 9 -34.20 -30.49 42.01
CA ALA A 9 -34.02 -31.31 40.81
C ALA A 9 -34.73 -30.71 39.58
N ILE A 10 -35.96 -30.22 39.76
CA ILE A 10 -36.70 -29.54 38.69
C ILE A 10 -36.00 -28.22 38.30
N GLY A 11 -35.54 -27.45 39.28
CA GLY A 11 -34.75 -26.23 39.03
C GLY A 11 -33.47 -26.51 38.25
N ALA A 12 -32.73 -27.55 38.63
CA ALA A 12 -31.52 -27.98 37.92
C ALA A 12 -31.82 -28.41 36.47
N LEU A 13 -32.93 -29.10 36.25
CA LEU A 13 -33.35 -29.51 34.91
C LEU A 13 -33.71 -28.31 34.02
N ILE A 14 -34.46 -27.34 34.56
CA ILE A 14 -34.81 -26.11 33.84
C ILE A 14 -33.54 -25.30 33.54
N ALA A 15 -32.62 -25.17 34.50
CA ALA A 15 -31.37 -24.45 34.32
C ALA A 15 -30.48 -25.10 33.24
N SER A 16 -30.40 -26.44 33.23
CA SER A 16 -29.67 -27.19 32.20
C SER A 16 -30.26 -26.95 30.81
N ALA A 17 -31.60 -27.03 30.68
CA ALA A 17 -32.28 -26.76 29.41
C ALA A 17 -32.06 -25.32 28.92
N ALA A 18 -32.15 -24.34 29.81
CA ALA A 18 -31.89 -22.93 29.49
C ALA A 18 -30.43 -22.71 29.06
N TYR A 19 -29.47 -23.36 29.73
CA TYR A 19 -28.06 -23.27 29.39
C TYR A 19 -27.78 -23.83 27.98
N VAL A 20 -28.28 -25.02 27.66
CA VAL A 20 -28.11 -25.62 26.33
C VAL A 20 -28.72 -24.74 25.24
N TYR A 21 -29.92 -24.19 25.48
CA TYR A 21 -30.58 -23.30 24.53
C TYR A 21 -29.79 -22.00 24.32
N SER A 22 -29.27 -21.40 25.38
CA SER A 22 -28.39 -20.22 25.33
C SER A 22 -27.16 -20.49 24.46
N VAL A 23 -26.47 -21.61 24.67
CA VAL A 23 -25.30 -22.00 23.87
C VAL A 23 -25.68 -22.17 22.40
N LYS A 24 -26.78 -22.88 22.10
CA LYS A 24 -27.27 -23.04 20.74
C LYS A 24 -27.54 -21.69 20.08
N TYR A 25 -28.19 -20.76 20.78
CA TYR A 25 -28.53 -19.46 20.22
C TYR A 25 -27.30 -18.61 19.93
N GLN A 26 -26.31 -18.61 20.82
CA GLN A 26 -25.04 -17.90 20.62
C GLN A 26 -24.28 -18.42 19.40
N THR A 27 -24.27 -19.74 19.18
CA THR A 27 -23.60 -20.33 18.01
C THR A 27 -24.30 -19.96 16.70
N ILE A 28 -25.64 -19.95 16.67
CA ILE A 28 -26.41 -19.56 15.48
C ILE A 28 -26.14 -18.09 15.13
N TYR A 29 -26.19 -17.19 16.11
CA TYR A 29 -25.96 -15.77 15.88
C TYR A 29 -24.53 -15.47 15.39
N ALA A 30 -23.52 -16.12 15.98
CA ALA A 30 -22.14 -15.99 15.52
C ALA A 30 -21.94 -16.56 14.10
N SER A 31 -22.60 -17.68 13.78
CA SER A 31 -22.51 -18.30 12.45
C SER A 31 -23.09 -17.39 11.35
N GLU A 32 -24.20 -16.71 11.64
CA GLU A 32 -24.83 -15.79 10.69
C GLU A 32 -23.93 -14.58 10.39
N GLN A 33 -23.26 -14.04 11.41
CA GLN A 33 -22.29 -12.96 11.23
C GLN A 33 -21.08 -13.40 10.38
N ILE A 34 -20.56 -14.61 10.61
CA ILE A 34 -19.44 -15.14 9.81
C ILE A 34 -19.84 -15.26 8.35
N VAL A 35 -21.05 -15.73 8.06
CA VAL A 35 -21.56 -15.85 6.68
C VAL A 35 -21.67 -14.46 6.03
N LYS A 36 -22.25 -13.48 6.72
CA LYS A 36 -22.34 -12.09 6.24
C LYS A 36 -20.96 -11.51 5.91
N THR A 37 -20.00 -11.64 6.83
CA THR A 37 -18.64 -11.13 6.62
C THR A 37 -17.93 -11.86 5.47
N ARG A 38 -18.10 -13.19 5.34
CA ARG A 38 -17.53 -13.95 4.21
C ARG A 38 -18.09 -13.48 2.86
N HIS A 39 -19.39 -13.18 2.79
CA HIS A 39 -19.97 -12.61 1.57
C HIS A 39 -19.40 -11.24 1.21
N LEU A 40 -19.17 -10.38 2.20
CA LEU A 40 -18.52 -9.08 1.99
C LEU A 40 -17.08 -9.24 1.48
N ILE A 41 -16.30 -10.15 2.09
CA ILE A 41 -14.94 -10.44 1.64
C ILE A 41 -14.91 -10.93 0.20
N ASN A 42 -15.83 -11.82 -0.19
CA ASN A 42 -15.88 -12.32 -1.56
C ASN A 42 -16.24 -11.20 -2.56
N ARG A 43 -17.21 -10.34 -2.24
CA ARG A 43 -17.53 -9.18 -3.09
C ARG A 43 -16.33 -8.24 -3.27
N GLU A 44 -15.58 -7.98 -2.21
CA GLU A 44 -14.39 -7.13 -2.29
C GLU A 44 -13.30 -7.77 -3.17
N ARG A 45 -13.12 -9.09 -3.06
CA ARG A 45 -12.17 -9.84 -3.91
C ARG A 45 -12.56 -9.77 -5.38
N ASP A 46 -13.85 -9.87 -5.70
CA ASP A 46 -14.34 -9.76 -7.07
C ASP A 46 -14.06 -8.35 -7.64
N SER A 47 -14.30 -7.30 -6.84
CA SER A 47 -13.97 -5.91 -7.21
C SER A 47 -12.47 -5.72 -7.49
N ILE A 48 -11.60 -6.28 -6.63
CA ILE A 48 -10.14 -6.25 -6.85
C ILE A 48 -9.77 -7.01 -8.13
N GLY A 49 -10.44 -8.13 -8.41
CA GLY A 49 -10.25 -8.90 -9.64
C GLY A 49 -10.55 -8.07 -10.89
N LEU A 50 -11.65 -7.33 -10.88
CA LEU A 50 -12.02 -6.41 -11.96
C LEU A 50 -10.97 -5.30 -12.12
N LEU A 51 -10.59 -4.63 -11.03
CA LEU A 51 -9.56 -3.57 -11.06
C LEU A 51 -8.22 -4.08 -11.59
N ARG A 52 -7.81 -5.31 -11.23
CA ARG A 52 -6.59 -5.93 -11.76
C ARG A 52 -6.70 -6.21 -13.26
N ALA A 53 -7.87 -6.62 -13.75
CA ALA A 53 -8.10 -6.83 -15.16
C ALA A 53 -8.04 -5.51 -15.95
N GLU A 54 -8.62 -4.44 -15.41
CA GLU A 54 -8.53 -3.09 -15.98
C GLU A 54 -7.09 -2.58 -15.98
N TYR A 55 -6.36 -2.75 -14.87
CA TYR A 55 -4.95 -2.40 -14.78
C TYR A 55 -4.11 -3.18 -15.80
N ALA A 56 -4.32 -4.49 -15.92
CA ALA A 56 -3.66 -5.31 -16.93
C ALA A 56 -4.01 -4.88 -18.36
N HIS A 57 -5.18 -4.29 -18.59
CA HIS A 57 -5.54 -3.68 -19.87
C HIS A 57 -4.80 -2.36 -20.13
N LEU A 58 -4.66 -1.51 -19.11
CA LEU A 58 -3.94 -0.23 -19.23
C LEU A 58 -2.44 -0.41 -19.43
N VAL A 59 -1.82 -1.40 -18.77
CA VAL A 59 -0.37 -1.62 -18.79
C VAL A 59 0.05 -2.57 -19.93
N ARG A 60 -0.81 -2.81 -20.93
CA ARG A 60 -0.44 -3.66 -22.07
C ARG A 60 0.82 -3.11 -22.75
N PRO A 61 1.93 -3.88 -22.78
CA PRO A 61 3.22 -3.37 -23.24
C PRO A 61 3.17 -2.98 -24.71
N ASP A 62 2.43 -3.74 -25.52
CA ASP A 62 2.20 -3.46 -26.95
C ASP A 62 1.58 -2.07 -27.15
N ARG A 63 0.58 -1.70 -26.33
CA ARG A 63 -0.03 -0.37 -26.39
C ARG A 63 0.92 0.72 -25.93
N LEU A 64 1.66 0.49 -24.83
CA LEU A 64 2.64 1.45 -24.35
C LEU A 64 3.77 1.70 -25.35
N GLN A 65 4.24 0.65 -26.05
CA GLN A 65 5.22 0.76 -27.13
C GLN A 65 4.67 1.57 -28.31
N THR A 66 3.44 1.29 -28.77
CA THR A 66 2.84 2.08 -29.87
C THR A 66 2.65 3.56 -29.51
N LEU A 67 2.24 3.89 -28.27
CA LEU A 67 2.14 5.29 -27.83
C LEU A 67 3.53 5.96 -27.69
N ALA A 68 4.52 5.22 -27.17
CA ALA A 68 5.89 5.66 -27.07
C ALA A 68 6.50 6.01 -28.43
N ASP A 69 6.30 5.13 -29.42
CA ASP A 69 6.82 5.32 -30.77
C ASP A 69 6.13 6.50 -31.48
N GLN A 70 4.81 6.66 -31.29
CA GLN A 70 4.05 7.73 -31.95
C GLN A 70 4.25 9.12 -31.35
N GLN A 71 4.38 9.23 -30.02
CA GLN A 71 4.39 10.53 -29.34
C GLN A 71 5.77 10.98 -28.90
N LEU A 72 6.73 10.06 -28.77
CA LEU A 72 7.99 10.33 -28.09
C LEU A 72 9.25 10.14 -28.96
N ASP A 73 9.11 9.83 -30.26
CA ASP A 73 10.24 9.58 -31.19
C ASP A 73 11.33 8.69 -30.54
N MET A 74 10.89 7.66 -29.80
CA MET A 74 11.81 6.83 -29.03
C MET A 74 12.70 6.01 -29.95
N GLN A 75 14.02 6.15 -29.79
CA GLN A 75 14.99 5.28 -30.41
C GLN A 75 15.13 3.99 -29.59
N PRO A 76 15.18 2.80 -30.23
CA PRO A 76 15.41 1.55 -29.51
C PRO A 76 16.72 1.64 -28.71
N LEU A 77 16.71 1.12 -27.49
CA LEU A 77 17.85 1.13 -26.59
C LEU A 77 19.04 0.46 -27.29
N ALA A 78 20.01 1.28 -27.71
CA ALA A 78 21.17 0.77 -28.40
C ALA A 78 22.07 0.03 -27.40
N LEU A 79 22.56 -1.15 -27.78
CA LEU A 79 23.32 -2.05 -26.88
C LEU A 79 24.58 -1.38 -26.30
N ASN A 80 25.07 -0.34 -26.96
CA ASN A 80 26.19 0.51 -26.52
C ASN A 80 25.84 1.47 -25.37
N GLN A 81 24.57 1.65 -25.01
CA GLN A 81 24.12 2.48 -23.89
C GLN A 81 24.05 1.70 -22.56
N ILE A 82 24.23 0.38 -22.62
CA ILE A 82 24.27 -0.50 -21.45
C ILE A 82 25.72 -0.56 -20.97
N VAL A 83 26.06 0.30 -20.02
CA VAL A 83 27.40 0.35 -19.40
C VAL A 83 27.32 -0.13 -17.96
N LYS A 84 28.37 -0.79 -17.49
CA LYS A 84 28.47 -1.18 -16.08
C LYS A 84 28.66 0.07 -15.21
N PRO A 85 28.20 0.08 -13.95
CA PRO A 85 28.31 1.25 -13.06
C PRO A 85 29.74 1.80 -12.92
N GLU A 86 30.72 0.91 -13.05
CA GLU A 86 32.16 1.19 -12.98
C GLU A 86 32.75 1.82 -14.24
N ASP A 87 32.05 1.76 -15.38
CA ASP A 87 32.42 2.40 -16.65
C ASP A 87 31.74 3.77 -16.84
N LEU A 88 30.96 4.24 -15.85
CA LEU A 88 30.34 5.55 -15.92
C LEU A 88 31.41 6.63 -15.68
N PRO A 89 31.52 7.64 -16.58
CA PRO A 89 32.38 8.78 -16.32
C PRO A 89 31.93 9.46 -15.01
N GLU A 90 32.90 9.88 -14.20
CA GLU A 90 32.60 10.61 -12.96
C GLU A 90 31.62 11.75 -13.25
N ARG A 91 30.58 11.84 -12.44
CA ARG A 91 29.53 12.85 -12.59
C ARG A 91 30.17 14.22 -12.72
N ALA A 92 30.08 14.81 -13.91
CA ALA A 92 30.62 16.13 -14.17
C ALA A 92 30.15 17.08 -13.06
N ALA A 93 31.09 17.82 -12.47
CA ALA A 93 30.79 18.80 -11.44
C ALA A 93 29.61 19.65 -11.92
N LYS A 94 28.56 19.77 -11.10
CA LYS A 94 27.36 20.54 -11.45
C LYS A 94 27.79 21.99 -11.63
N VAL A 95 28.16 22.37 -12.86
CA VAL A 95 28.49 23.75 -13.19
C VAL A 95 27.17 24.49 -13.18
N ASP A 96 26.89 25.15 -12.07
CA ASP A 96 25.75 26.05 -11.96
C ASP A 96 26.03 27.27 -12.85
N SER A 97 25.70 27.13 -14.13
CA SER A 97 25.80 28.17 -15.14
C SER A 97 24.92 29.36 -14.80
N ILE A 98 23.87 29.15 -14.01
CA ILE A 98 22.99 30.20 -13.51
C ILE A 98 23.69 30.95 -12.36
N GLY A 99 24.24 30.23 -11.39
CA GLY A 99 25.04 30.81 -10.29
C GLY A 99 26.21 31.67 -10.78
N ARG A 100 27.00 31.18 -11.74
CA ARG A 100 28.11 31.95 -12.35
C ARG A 100 27.64 33.18 -13.11
N LYS A 101 26.48 33.12 -13.78
CA LYS A 101 25.91 34.28 -14.47
C LYS A 101 25.43 35.32 -13.45
N LEU A 102 24.74 34.90 -12.39
CA LEU A 102 24.31 35.79 -11.31
C LEU A 102 25.49 36.49 -10.61
N GLU A 103 26.63 35.80 -10.51
CA GLU A 103 27.90 36.36 -10.01
C GLU A 103 28.48 37.41 -10.94
N SER A 104 28.52 37.13 -12.25
CA SER A 104 28.97 38.10 -13.25
C SER A 104 28.09 39.34 -13.34
N LEU A 105 26.82 39.23 -12.95
CA LEU A 105 25.87 40.34 -12.88
C LEU A 105 25.91 41.09 -11.52
N GLY A 106 26.79 40.71 -10.60
CA GLY A 106 26.96 41.39 -9.31
C GLY A 106 25.78 41.23 -8.34
N LEU A 107 24.89 40.25 -8.58
CA LEU A 107 23.65 40.08 -7.80
C LEU A 107 23.82 39.26 -6.51
N LEU A 108 24.99 38.67 -6.26
CA LEU A 108 25.22 37.83 -5.07
C LEU A 108 25.24 38.59 -3.74
N GLY A 109 25.42 39.91 -3.75
CA GLY A 109 25.38 40.72 -2.51
C GLY A 109 23.96 40.93 -1.94
N GLN A 110 22.91 40.60 -2.71
CA GLN A 110 21.53 40.96 -2.39
C GLN A 110 20.64 39.76 -2.04
N SER A 111 21.15 38.53 -2.21
CA SER A 111 20.43 37.31 -1.86
C SER A 111 21.23 36.51 -0.84
N ALA A 112 21.16 36.94 0.42
CA ALA A 112 21.46 36.08 1.55
C ALA A 112 20.46 34.91 1.54
N THR A 113 20.77 33.87 0.77
CA THR A 113 20.15 32.56 0.97
C THR A 113 20.74 32.04 2.29
N PRO A 114 19.93 31.85 3.34
CA PRO A 114 20.45 31.34 4.59
C PRO A 114 21.09 29.98 4.32
N SER A 115 22.36 29.84 4.70
CA SER A 115 23.05 28.56 4.73
C SER A 115 22.18 27.61 5.55
N ALA A 116 21.49 26.70 4.88
CA ALA A 116 20.86 25.56 5.52
C ALA A 116 22.03 24.72 6.06
N GLY A 117 22.30 24.92 7.34
CA GLY A 117 23.31 24.18 8.08
C GLY A 117 23.17 22.69 7.80
N ALA A 118 24.32 22.03 7.77
CA ALA A 118 24.47 20.59 7.70
C ALA A 118 23.55 19.89 8.72
N ALA A 119 22.33 19.56 8.30
CA ALA A 119 21.45 18.63 8.98
C ALA A 119 21.70 17.27 8.31
N GLY A 120 22.49 16.44 9.00
CA GLY A 120 22.69 15.05 8.63
C GLY A 120 21.35 14.36 8.45
N GLY A 121 20.96 14.12 7.21
CA GLY A 121 19.85 13.27 6.84
C GLY A 121 20.24 11.81 7.06
N ALA A 122 20.18 11.37 8.31
CA ALA A 122 20.10 9.95 8.62
C ALA A 122 18.81 9.41 7.98
N THR A 123 18.94 8.57 6.97
CA THR A 123 17.86 7.73 6.44
C THR A 123 17.26 6.93 7.60
N PRO A 124 15.92 6.99 7.83
CA PRO A 124 15.29 6.09 8.79
C PRO A 124 15.33 4.68 8.20
N SER A 125 15.94 3.75 8.94
CA SER A 125 15.84 2.32 8.67
C SER A 125 14.40 1.88 8.87
N VAL A 126 13.81 1.32 7.82
CA VAL A 126 12.54 0.62 7.85
C VAL A 126 12.70 -0.62 8.73
N ARG A 127 11.78 -0.78 9.69
CA ARG A 127 11.63 -1.97 10.55
C ARG A 127 10.76 -3.01 9.85
#